data_AF-A0A8S3YQ74-F1
#
_entry.id   AF-A0A8S3YQ74-F1
#
_cell.length_a   1.000
_cell.length_b   1.000
_cell.length_c   1.000
_cell.angle_alpha   90.00
_cell.angle_beta   90.00
_cell.angle_gamma   90.00
#
_symmetry.space_group_name_H-M   'P 1'
#
loop_
_entity.id
_entity.type
_entity.pdbx_description
1 polymer ?
#
loop_
_entity_poly.entity_id
_entity_poly.type
_entity_poly.pdbx_seq_one_letter_code
_entity_poly.pdbx_strand_id
1 'polypeptide(L)'
;TQHHPKEFMMSADGQYLLLKQRVTPLYRHTTKAEYAVYNLHTRDNPEPLQGFPPHIELEYVAWSPTGHSLVVVKDHNIFYKPDVQASPIQLTTSGTPKLIYNGVPDWVYEEEILGADNAIWWSPQSTYLLYASFNDTRVPKFHFPRYGDLDNPYTEDQEISYPKAGYPNPSFTLYVVKLSTREERKLIPPPEMADWDYYFTTVVWRNDEEVMVTWMNRTQTFAIHTICSVSNGVCNK
;
A
#
# COMPACT_ATOMS: atom_id res chain seq x y z
N THR A 1 2.59 -30.65 3.89
CA THR A 1 3.59 -29.57 4.10
C THR A 1 3.17 -28.81 5.34
N GLN A 2 4.04 -28.64 6.32
CA GLN A 2 3.68 -27.97 7.59
C GLN A 2 3.71 -26.46 7.36
N HIS A 3 2.55 -25.80 7.44
CA HIS A 3 2.48 -24.34 7.35
C HIS A 3 2.87 -23.74 8.70
N HIS A 4 3.89 -22.89 8.71
CA HIS A 4 4.33 -22.14 9.89
C HIS A 4 4.11 -20.65 9.61
N PRO A 5 2.86 -20.15 9.70
CA PRO A 5 2.59 -18.75 9.47
C PRO A 5 3.28 -17.88 10.51
N LYS A 6 3.92 -16.80 10.06
CA LYS A 6 4.48 -15.78 10.95
C LYS A 6 3.36 -14.96 11.58
N GLU A 7 2.34 -14.66 10.78
CA GLU A 7 1.17 -13.86 11.17
C GLU A 7 -0.09 -14.46 10.52
N PHE A 8 -1.24 -14.25 11.15
CA PHE A 8 -2.54 -14.57 10.58
C PHE A 8 -3.55 -13.45 10.84
N MET A 9 -4.52 -13.31 9.94
CA MET A 9 -5.58 -12.30 10.02
C MET A 9 -6.92 -12.95 9.64
N MET A 10 -7.97 -12.73 10.44
CA MET A 10 -9.31 -13.25 10.15
C MET A 10 -10.10 -12.28 9.25
N SER A 11 -10.88 -12.81 8.31
CA SER A 11 -11.82 -12.01 7.52
C SER A 11 -12.91 -11.41 8.41
N ALA A 12 -13.51 -10.29 7.98
CA ALA A 12 -14.50 -9.56 8.79
C ALA A 12 -15.77 -10.39 9.08
N ASP A 13 -16.11 -11.33 8.19
CA ASP A 13 -17.22 -12.27 8.36
C ASP A 13 -16.85 -13.59 9.06
N GLY A 14 -15.60 -13.73 9.50
CA GLY A 14 -15.11 -14.90 10.23
C GLY A 14 -15.08 -16.21 9.42
N GLN A 15 -15.15 -16.15 8.09
CA GLN A 15 -15.16 -17.35 7.24
C GLN A 15 -13.74 -17.82 6.87
N TYR A 16 -12.76 -16.91 6.85
CA TYR A 16 -11.41 -17.20 6.35
C TYR A 16 -10.32 -16.67 7.29
N LEU A 17 -9.17 -17.35 7.28
CA LEU A 17 -7.90 -16.82 7.78
C LEU A 17 -6.95 -16.55 6.60
N LEU A 18 -6.35 -15.38 6.58
CA LEU A 18 -5.21 -15.05 5.73
C LEU A 18 -3.94 -15.36 6.52
N LEU A 19 -3.07 -16.18 5.95
CA LEU A 19 -1.84 -16.64 6.56
C LEU A 19 -0.66 -16.01 5.84
N LYS A 20 0.17 -15.26 6.56
CA LYS A 20 1.40 -14.63 6.04
C LYS A 20 2.61 -15.51 6.39
N GLN A 21 3.34 -15.97 5.39
CA GLN A 21 4.41 -16.97 5.50
C GLN A 21 5.66 -16.50 4.75
N ARG A 22 6.84 -17.05 5.09
CA ARG A 22 8.12 -16.76 4.41
C ARG A 22 8.37 -15.26 4.23
N VAL A 23 8.35 -14.55 5.36
CA VAL A 23 8.40 -13.08 5.38
C VAL A 23 9.84 -12.58 5.25
N THR A 24 10.09 -11.80 4.20
CA THR A 24 11.34 -11.11 3.91
C THR A 24 11.16 -9.60 4.16
N PRO A 25 11.81 -9.00 5.18
CA PRO A 25 11.77 -7.56 5.39
C PRO A 25 12.35 -6.77 4.21
N LEU A 26 11.78 -5.61 3.89
CA LEU A 26 12.31 -4.68 2.89
C LEU A 26 12.95 -3.46 3.59
N TYR A 27 12.16 -2.69 4.34
CA TYR A 27 12.62 -1.61 5.21
C TYR A 27 12.20 -1.91 6.67
N ARG A 28 11.73 -0.93 7.45
CA ARG A 28 11.32 -1.16 8.86
C ARG A 28 9.99 -1.89 9.01
N HIS A 29 9.02 -1.56 8.17
CA HIS A 29 7.63 -2.02 8.22
C HIS A 29 7.27 -2.87 7.01
N THR A 30 7.67 -2.47 5.80
CA THR A 30 7.37 -3.20 4.57
C THR A 30 8.05 -4.57 4.53
N THR A 31 7.30 -5.54 3.99
CA THR A 31 7.78 -6.92 3.86
C THR A 31 7.29 -7.51 2.55
N LYS A 32 8.06 -8.41 1.96
CA LYS A 32 7.57 -9.38 0.98
C LYS A 32 7.22 -10.69 1.68
N ALA A 33 6.13 -11.32 1.30
CA ALA A 33 5.71 -12.57 1.92
C ALA A 33 4.86 -13.43 0.97
N GLU A 34 4.83 -14.73 1.23
CA GLU A 34 3.84 -15.63 0.65
C GLU A 34 2.55 -15.58 1.48
N TYR A 35 1.41 -15.63 0.78
CA TYR A 35 0.10 -15.62 1.41
C TYR A 35 -0.73 -16.82 1.01
N ALA A 36 -1.46 -17.37 1.98
CA ALA A 36 -2.43 -18.44 1.79
C ALA A 36 -3.73 -18.11 2.53
N VAL A 37 -4.85 -18.62 2.05
CA VAL A 37 -6.16 -18.52 2.69
C VAL A 37 -6.57 -19.89 3.23
N TYR A 38 -7.05 -19.91 4.45
CA TYR A 38 -7.61 -21.08 5.12
C TYR A 38 -9.11 -20.88 5.34
N ASN A 39 -9.92 -21.82 4.86
CA ASN A 39 -11.37 -21.80 5.03
C ASN A 39 -11.76 -22.41 6.38
N LEU A 40 -12.36 -21.61 7.27
CA LEU A 40 -12.72 -22.04 8.62
C LEU A 40 -13.92 -22.99 8.66
N HIS A 41 -14.75 -22.98 7.63
CA HIS A 41 -15.93 -23.85 7.53
C HIS A 41 -15.54 -25.25 7.07
N THR A 42 -14.85 -25.36 5.93
CA THR A 42 -14.47 -26.67 5.37
C THR A 42 -13.28 -27.27 6.10
N ARG A 43 -12.40 -26.43 6.66
CA ARG A 43 -11.16 -26.81 7.36
C ARG A 43 -10.17 -27.57 6.48
N ASP A 44 -10.26 -27.38 5.18
CA ASP A 44 -9.30 -27.89 4.20
C ASP A 44 -7.92 -27.24 4.39
N ASN A 45 -6.88 -27.82 3.78
CA ASN A 45 -5.55 -27.25 3.86
C ASN A 45 -5.53 -25.80 3.33
N PRO A 46 -4.69 -24.90 3.90
CA PRO A 46 -4.53 -23.55 3.38
C PRO A 46 -4.09 -23.56 1.92
N GLU A 47 -4.73 -22.74 1.10
CA GLU A 47 -4.46 -22.64 -0.34
C GLU A 47 -3.82 -21.28 -0.67
N PRO A 48 -2.89 -21.22 -1.64
CA PRO A 48 -2.41 -19.94 -2.16
C PRO A 48 -3.56 -19.05 -2.66
N LEU A 49 -3.35 -17.73 -2.69
CA LEU A 49 -4.36 -16.81 -3.21
C LEU A 49 -4.69 -17.13 -4.68
N GLN A 50 -5.95 -17.49 -4.96
CA GLN A 50 -6.36 -17.82 -6.31
C GLN A 50 -6.12 -16.67 -7.29
N GLY A 51 -5.62 -17.02 -8.48
CA GLY A 51 -5.23 -16.05 -9.52
C GLY A 51 -3.81 -15.50 -9.37
N PHE A 52 -3.09 -15.91 -8.33
CA PHE A 52 -1.66 -15.70 -8.18
C PHE A 52 -0.91 -17.04 -8.24
N PRO A 53 0.30 -17.09 -8.83
CA PRO A 53 1.12 -18.30 -8.79
C PRO A 53 1.38 -18.77 -7.36
N PRO A 54 1.42 -20.09 -7.10
CA PRO A 54 1.87 -20.61 -5.81
C PRO A 54 3.27 -20.09 -5.47
N HIS A 55 3.51 -19.83 -4.18
CA HIS A 55 4.79 -19.35 -3.66
C HIS A 55 5.26 -17.99 -4.19
N ILE A 56 4.35 -17.19 -4.75
CA ILE A 56 4.71 -15.84 -5.15
C ILE A 56 4.85 -14.92 -3.94
N GLU A 57 5.89 -14.11 -3.96
CA GLU A 57 6.08 -13.03 -2.98
C GLU A 57 5.18 -11.85 -3.33
N LEU A 58 4.37 -11.42 -2.36
CA LEU A 58 3.48 -10.27 -2.42
C LEU A 58 3.94 -9.22 -1.41
N GLU A 59 3.76 -7.95 -1.76
CA GLU A 59 4.25 -6.81 -0.97
C GLU A 59 3.28 -6.44 0.15
N TYR A 60 1.99 -6.63 -0.08
CA TYR A 60 0.96 -6.38 0.92
C TYR A 60 -0.31 -7.16 0.58
N VAL A 61 -0.96 -7.74 1.58
CA VAL A 61 -2.29 -8.36 1.44
C VAL A 61 -3.10 -8.09 2.69
N ALA A 62 -4.32 -7.60 2.52
CA ALA A 62 -5.22 -7.34 3.63
C ALA A 62 -6.68 -7.59 3.27
N TRP A 63 -7.47 -8.03 4.26
CA TRP A 63 -8.92 -8.12 4.17
C TRP A 63 -9.57 -6.74 4.08
N SER A 64 -10.72 -6.69 3.42
CA SER A 64 -11.63 -5.57 3.53
C SER A 64 -12.31 -5.51 4.91
N PRO A 65 -12.75 -4.32 5.37
CA PRO A 65 -13.47 -4.15 6.64
C PRO A 65 -14.79 -4.91 6.74
N THR A 66 -15.39 -5.27 5.59
CA THR A 66 -16.63 -6.06 5.53
C THR A 66 -16.46 -7.29 4.65
N GLY A 67 -17.10 -8.40 4.99
CA GLY A 67 -17.01 -9.65 4.23
C GLY A 67 -15.60 -10.25 4.24
N HIS A 68 -15.15 -10.73 3.08
CA HIS A 68 -13.85 -11.38 2.88
C HIS A 68 -13.24 -11.02 1.52
N SER A 69 -13.48 -9.80 1.03
CA SER A 69 -12.74 -9.31 -0.12
C SER A 69 -11.30 -8.94 0.29
N LEU A 70 -10.37 -8.92 -0.66
CA LEU A 70 -8.95 -8.68 -0.41
C LEU A 70 -8.40 -7.59 -1.30
N VAL A 71 -7.44 -6.84 -0.77
CA VAL A 71 -6.49 -6.06 -1.57
C VAL A 71 -5.14 -6.76 -1.56
N VAL A 72 -4.48 -6.77 -2.71
CA VAL A 72 -3.16 -7.37 -2.91
C VAL A 72 -2.27 -6.36 -3.62
N VAL A 73 -1.05 -6.16 -3.13
CA VAL A 73 -0.02 -5.38 -3.82
C VAL A 73 1.06 -6.33 -4.32
N LYS A 74 1.31 -6.27 -5.63
CA LYS A 74 2.33 -7.05 -6.33
C LYS A 74 3.02 -6.20 -7.37
N ASP A 75 4.34 -6.23 -7.41
CA ASP A 75 5.16 -5.42 -8.32
C ASP A 75 4.69 -3.96 -8.34
N HIS A 76 4.45 -3.41 -7.13
CA HIS A 76 4.00 -2.04 -6.93
C HIS A 76 2.65 -1.70 -7.59
N ASN A 77 1.84 -2.71 -7.90
CA ASN A 77 0.51 -2.55 -8.45
C ASN A 77 -0.55 -3.16 -7.52
N ILE A 78 -1.69 -2.49 -7.45
CA ILE A 78 -2.80 -2.87 -6.59
C ILE A 78 -3.76 -3.76 -7.38
N PHE A 79 -4.16 -4.85 -6.76
CA PHE A 79 -5.17 -5.78 -7.22
C PHE A 79 -6.27 -5.90 -6.17
N TYR A 80 -7.52 -5.96 -6.62
CA TYR A 80 -8.69 -6.19 -5.79
C TYR A 80 -9.27 -7.58 -6.09
N LYS A 81 -9.54 -8.36 -5.06
CA LYS A 81 -10.27 -9.63 -5.15
C LYS A 81 -11.61 -9.48 -4.42
N PRO A 82 -12.75 -9.44 -5.14
CA PRO A 82 -14.06 -9.36 -4.52
C PRO A 82 -14.40 -10.54 -3.60
N ASP A 83 -13.77 -11.69 -3.84
CA ASP A 83 -13.94 -12.95 -3.13
C ASP A 83 -12.60 -13.71 -3.16
N VAL A 84 -12.37 -14.61 -2.20
CA VAL A 84 -11.15 -15.43 -2.14
C VAL A 84 -10.98 -16.29 -3.41
N GLN A 85 -12.09 -16.74 -4.01
CA GLN A 85 -12.11 -17.54 -5.23
C GLN A 85 -12.16 -16.71 -6.53
N ALA A 86 -12.50 -15.42 -6.43
CA ALA A 86 -12.60 -14.56 -7.62
C ALA A 86 -11.22 -14.31 -8.24
N SER A 87 -11.15 -14.17 -9.56
CA SER A 87 -9.93 -13.68 -10.22
C SER A 87 -9.59 -12.27 -9.74
N PRO A 88 -8.30 -11.94 -9.54
CA PRO A 88 -7.88 -10.60 -9.15
C PRO A 88 -8.17 -9.59 -10.26
N ILE A 89 -8.68 -8.42 -9.85
CA ILE A 89 -8.94 -7.27 -10.69
C ILE A 89 -7.80 -6.28 -10.48
N GLN A 90 -6.97 -6.07 -11.50
CA GLN A 90 -5.90 -5.08 -11.42
C GLN A 90 -6.47 -3.65 -11.43
N LEU A 91 -6.15 -2.88 -10.39
CA LEU A 91 -6.59 -1.48 -10.24
C LEU A 91 -5.55 -0.50 -10.79
N THR A 92 -4.25 -0.84 -10.69
CA THR A 92 -3.16 0.02 -11.18
C THR A 92 -2.22 -0.74 -12.09
N THR A 93 -1.60 -0.04 -13.04
CA THR A 93 -0.61 -0.61 -13.99
C THR A 93 0.69 0.18 -14.05
N SER A 94 0.80 1.30 -13.31
CA SER A 94 1.95 2.21 -13.33
C SER A 94 3.12 1.77 -12.47
N GLY A 95 2.93 0.76 -11.61
CA GLY A 95 3.96 0.27 -10.69
C GLY A 95 5.26 -0.05 -11.42
N THR A 96 6.35 0.56 -10.97
CA THR A 96 7.67 0.44 -11.60
C THR A 96 8.71 0.23 -10.51
N PRO A 97 9.49 -0.87 -10.54
CA PRO A 97 10.48 -1.18 -9.51
C PRO A 97 11.36 0.02 -9.18
N LYS A 98 11.46 0.33 -7.88
CA LYS A 98 12.28 1.42 -7.34
C LYS A 98 11.90 2.83 -7.82
N LEU A 99 10.77 3.04 -8.50
CA LEU A 99 10.40 4.33 -9.08
C LEU A 99 8.96 4.74 -8.81
N ILE A 100 8.00 3.83 -9.01
CA ILE A 100 6.57 4.14 -8.84
C ILE A 100 5.96 3.07 -7.94
N TYR A 101 5.40 3.50 -6.82
CA TYR A 101 4.81 2.65 -5.78
C TYR A 101 3.33 2.98 -5.64
N ASN A 102 2.45 1.99 -5.83
CA ASN A 102 1.01 2.17 -5.61
C ASN A 102 0.58 1.36 -4.39
N GLY A 103 0.06 2.04 -3.38
CA GLY A 103 -0.54 1.40 -2.19
C GLY A 103 0.47 0.85 -1.17
N VAL A 104 1.76 0.93 -1.46
CA VAL A 104 2.85 0.75 -0.50
C VAL A 104 3.72 2.00 -0.52
N PRO A 105 4.29 2.42 0.62
CA PRO A 105 5.12 3.61 0.69
C PRO A 105 6.47 3.42 -0.04
N ASP A 106 7.04 4.52 -0.52
CA ASP A 106 8.48 4.58 -0.78
C ASP A 106 9.26 4.74 0.54
N TRP A 107 10.60 4.76 0.49
CA TRP A 107 11.44 4.74 1.69
C TRP A 107 11.13 5.91 2.65
N VAL A 108 10.99 7.15 2.14
CA VAL A 108 10.79 8.30 3.03
C VAL A 108 9.39 8.32 3.64
N TYR A 109 8.37 7.91 2.87
CA TYR A 109 7.03 7.83 3.42
C TYR A 109 6.89 6.71 4.44
N GLU A 110 7.60 5.60 4.27
CA GLU A 110 7.61 4.54 5.26
C GLU A 110 8.26 4.99 6.58
N GLU A 111 9.50 5.48 6.50
CA GLU A 111 10.33 5.70 7.69
C GLU A 111 10.00 7.01 8.43
N GLU A 112 9.65 8.08 7.69
CA GLU A 112 9.62 9.44 8.24
C GLU A 112 8.23 10.06 8.27
N ILE A 113 7.29 9.61 7.42
CA ILE A 113 5.98 10.26 7.26
C ILE A 113 4.82 9.42 7.81
N LEU A 114 4.68 8.16 7.36
CA LEU A 114 3.55 7.30 7.70
C LEU A 114 3.86 6.30 8.81
N GLY A 115 5.10 5.79 8.90
CA GLY A 115 5.45 4.76 9.87
C GLY A 115 4.66 3.46 9.68
N ALA A 116 4.37 3.09 8.44
CA ALA A 116 3.47 1.98 8.10
C ALA A 116 4.00 1.17 6.90
N ASP A 117 3.53 -0.08 6.76
CA ASP A 117 3.92 -0.99 5.67
C ASP A 117 3.06 -0.84 4.39
N ASN A 118 2.05 0.04 4.44
CA ASN A 118 1.12 0.25 3.35
C ASN A 118 0.65 1.71 3.30
N ALA A 119 0.08 2.08 2.17
CA ALA A 119 -0.58 3.35 1.93
C ALA A 119 -1.94 3.09 1.25
N ILE A 120 -2.73 2.19 1.84
CA ILE A 120 -4.07 1.80 1.38
C ILE A 120 -5.05 1.93 2.54
N TRP A 121 -6.19 2.56 2.28
CA TRP A 121 -7.26 2.76 3.26
C TRP A 121 -8.60 2.35 2.67
N TRP A 122 -9.18 1.29 3.22
CA TRP A 122 -10.53 0.86 2.88
C TRP A 122 -11.58 1.79 3.47
N SER A 123 -12.62 2.11 2.69
CA SER A 123 -13.80 2.75 3.23
C SER A 123 -14.52 1.81 4.22
N PRO A 124 -15.24 2.33 5.22
CA PRO A 124 -15.82 1.50 6.27
C PRO A 124 -16.80 0.42 5.78
N GLN A 125 -17.48 0.62 4.65
CA GLN A 125 -18.38 -0.38 4.04
C GLN A 125 -17.72 -1.14 2.87
N SER A 126 -16.42 -0.97 2.67
CA SER A 126 -15.65 -1.56 1.57
C SER A 126 -16.16 -1.21 0.17
N THR A 127 -16.85 -0.08 0.02
CA THR A 127 -17.32 0.43 -1.28
C THR A 127 -16.18 1.06 -2.08
N TYR A 128 -15.26 1.71 -1.37
CA TYR A 128 -14.14 2.43 -1.95
C TYR A 128 -12.81 1.96 -1.37
N LEU A 129 -11.77 2.06 -2.20
CA LEU A 129 -10.39 1.90 -1.80
C LEU A 129 -9.66 3.22 -2.07
N LEU A 130 -9.11 3.83 -1.03
CA LEU A 130 -8.19 4.95 -1.17
C LEU A 130 -6.77 4.41 -1.13
N TYR A 131 -5.89 4.89 -2.01
CA TYR A 131 -4.48 4.57 -1.96
C TYR A 131 -3.61 5.77 -2.35
N ALA A 132 -2.34 5.75 -1.91
CA ALA A 132 -1.34 6.69 -2.38
C ALA A 132 -0.49 6.07 -3.50
N SER A 133 -0.22 6.85 -4.54
CA SER A 133 0.79 6.56 -5.56
C SER A 133 1.98 7.49 -5.35
N PHE A 134 3.17 6.93 -5.18
CA PHE A 134 4.43 7.66 -5.00
C PHE A 134 5.28 7.55 -6.25
N ASN A 135 5.89 8.65 -6.66
CA ASN A 135 6.76 8.72 -7.82
C ASN A 135 8.10 9.36 -7.43
N ASP A 136 9.11 8.50 -7.42
CA ASP A 136 10.50 8.76 -7.06
C ASP A 136 11.38 9.18 -8.25
N THR A 137 10.81 9.36 -9.44
CA THR A 137 11.60 9.62 -10.67
C THR A 137 12.55 10.83 -10.54
N ARG A 138 12.22 11.80 -9.69
CA ARG A 138 13.04 12.99 -9.43
C ARG A 138 13.88 12.92 -8.15
N VAL A 139 13.76 11.84 -7.39
CA VAL A 139 14.45 11.64 -6.13
C VAL A 139 15.83 11.04 -6.41
N PRO A 140 16.93 11.65 -5.93
CA PRO A 140 18.26 11.10 -6.08
C PRO A 140 18.40 9.70 -5.46
N LYS A 141 19.19 8.84 -6.12
CA LYS A 141 19.53 7.51 -5.61
C LYS A 141 20.69 7.59 -4.62
N PHE A 142 20.53 6.95 -3.48
CA PHE A 142 21.62 6.65 -2.56
C PHE A 142 22.10 5.23 -2.81
N HIS A 143 23.40 5.09 -3.08
CA HIS A 143 24.06 3.81 -3.33
C HIS A 143 24.81 3.35 -2.09
N PHE A 144 24.73 2.06 -1.78
CA PHE A 144 25.46 1.45 -0.67
C PHE A 144 25.83 0.00 -0.96
N PRO A 145 26.98 -0.47 -0.46
CA PRO A 145 27.41 -1.84 -0.69
C PRO A 145 26.60 -2.82 0.17
N ARG A 146 26.16 -3.93 -0.43
CA ARG A 146 25.76 -5.14 0.27
C ARG A 146 26.86 -6.17 0.10
N TYR A 147 27.56 -6.46 1.21
CA TYR A 147 28.58 -7.50 1.21
C TYR A 147 27.93 -8.88 1.14
N GLY A 148 28.53 -9.73 0.32
CA GLY A 148 28.13 -11.11 0.13
C GLY A 148 28.29 -11.97 1.39
N ASP A 149 27.65 -13.14 1.38
CA ASP A 149 27.83 -14.18 2.38
C ASP A 149 28.74 -15.31 1.86
N LEU A 150 28.77 -16.46 2.53
CA LEU A 150 29.61 -17.59 2.12
C LEU A 150 29.15 -18.23 0.79
N ASP A 151 27.87 -18.13 0.46
CA ASP A 151 27.29 -18.74 -0.73
C ASP A 151 27.39 -17.81 -1.95
N ASN A 152 27.39 -16.49 -1.73
CA ASN A 152 27.72 -15.50 -2.75
C ASN A 152 28.66 -14.43 -2.16
N PRO A 153 30.00 -14.58 -2.30
CA PRO A 153 30.99 -13.74 -1.61
C PRO A 153 31.21 -12.36 -2.25
N TYR A 154 30.59 -12.07 -3.40
CA TYR A 154 30.81 -10.82 -4.10
C TYR A 154 29.94 -9.69 -3.54
N THR A 155 30.51 -8.48 -3.51
CA THR A 155 29.78 -7.28 -3.09
C THR A 155 28.83 -6.82 -4.20
N GLU A 156 27.59 -6.53 -3.84
CA GLU A 156 26.59 -5.96 -4.73
C GLU A 156 26.37 -4.49 -4.41
N ASP A 157 26.19 -3.65 -5.43
CA ASP A 157 25.75 -2.27 -5.24
C ASP A 157 24.22 -2.24 -5.10
N GLN A 158 23.75 -1.74 -3.96
CA GLN A 158 22.32 -1.55 -3.70
C GLN A 158 22.00 -0.07 -3.82
N GLU A 159 20.76 0.22 -4.22
CA GLU A 159 20.29 1.60 -4.37
C GLU A 159 18.87 1.75 -3.81
N ILE A 160 18.62 2.91 -3.22
CA ILE A 160 17.29 3.37 -2.77
C ILE A 160 17.09 4.83 -3.19
N SER A 161 15.84 5.23 -3.47
CA SER A 161 15.51 6.65 -3.57
C SER A 161 15.58 7.26 -2.18
N TYR A 162 16.43 8.26 -2.00
CA TYR A 162 16.66 8.85 -0.67
C TYR A 162 16.77 10.38 -0.80
N PRO A 163 15.71 11.13 -0.44
CA PRO A 163 15.72 12.59 -0.52
C PRO A 163 16.50 13.17 0.67
N LYS A 164 17.80 13.44 0.47
CA LYS A 164 18.58 14.20 1.46
C LYS A 164 18.00 15.62 1.65
N ALA A 165 18.33 16.25 2.77
CA ALA A 165 17.95 17.62 3.06
C ALA A 165 18.27 18.56 1.87
N GLY A 166 17.26 19.29 1.40
CA GLY A 166 17.37 20.20 0.25
C GLY A 166 17.18 19.56 -1.14
N TYR A 167 17.06 18.24 -1.26
CA TYR A 167 16.83 17.56 -2.55
C TYR A 167 15.34 17.29 -2.82
N PRO A 168 14.92 17.02 -4.07
CA PRO A 168 13.51 16.77 -4.37
C PRO A 168 12.93 15.59 -3.57
N ASN A 169 11.73 15.78 -3.03
CA ASN A 169 10.93 14.70 -2.42
C ASN A 169 10.23 13.86 -3.50
N PRO A 170 9.75 12.65 -3.16
CA PRO A 170 8.75 11.96 -3.97
C PRO A 170 7.55 12.87 -4.23
N SER A 171 7.10 12.91 -5.49
CA SER A 171 5.75 13.39 -5.75
C SER A 171 4.74 12.30 -5.44
N PHE A 172 3.57 12.65 -4.94
CA PHE A 172 2.53 11.68 -4.66
C PHE A 172 1.18 12.10 -5.24
N THR A 173 0.25 11.15 -5.31
CA THR A 173 -1.17 11.43 -5.58
C THR A 173 -2.02 10.48 -4.75
N LEU A 174 -3.03 11.01 -4.08
CA LEU A 174 -4.05 10.21 -3.41
C LEU A 174 -5.17 9.91 -4.40
N TYR A 175 -5.45 8.64 -4.61
CA TYR A 175 -6.51 8.15 -5.46
C TYR A 175 -7.59 7.48 -4.62
N VAL A 176 -8.83 7.57 -5.07
CA VAL A 176 -9.95 6.80 -4.56
C VAL A 176 -10.63 6.07 -5.71
N VAL A 177 -10.83 4.77 -5.54
CA VAL A 177 -11.44 3.89 -6.55
C VAL A 177 -12.74 3.34 -6.00
N LYS A 178 -13.83 3.51 -6.75
CA LYS A 178 -15.09 2.81 -6.48
C LYS A 178 -15.00 1.39 -6.99
N LEU A 179 -15.00 0.40 -6.11
CA LEU A 179 -14.65 -0.98 -6.46
C LEU A 179 -15.66 -1.65 -7.41
N SER A 180 -16.94 -1.27 -7.32
CA SER A 180 -18.00 -1.81 -8.18
C SER A 180 -17.89 -1.35 -9.64
N THR A 181 -17.42 -0.13 -9.88
CA THR A 181 -17.33 0.46 -11.23
C THR A 181 -15.90 0.56 -11.74
N ARG A 182 -14.91 0.42 -10.85
CA ARG A 182 -13.49 0.69 -11.09
C ARG A 182 -13.22 2.14 -11.50
N GLU A 183 -14.14 3.04 -11.17
CA GLU A 183 -13.96 4.45 -11.42
C GLU A 183 -12.99 5.03 -10.40
N GLU A 184 -11.89 5.59 -10.90
CA GLU A 184 -10.85 6.20 -10.12
C GLU A 184 -10.96 7.73 -10.16
N ARG A 185 -10.70 8.36 -9.01
CA ARG A 185 -10.64 9.81 -8.85
C ARG A 185 -9.42 10.20 -8.03
N LYS A 186 -8.89 11.40 -8.27
CA LYS A 186 -7.85 12.00 -7.43
C LYS A 186 -8.49 12.80 -6.30
N LEU A 187 -7.93 12.72 -5.10
CA LEU A 187 -8.23 13.70 -4.07
C LEU A 187 -7.40 14.96 -4.32
N ILE A 188 -8.08 16.09 -4.36
CA ILE A 188 -7.48 17.38 -4.69
C ILE A 188 -7.07 18.06 -3.38
N PRO A 189 -5.78 18.34 -3.16
CA PRO A 189 -5.32 19.05 -1.96
C PRO A 189 -5.91 20.47 -1.91
N PRO A 190 -5.98 21.07 -0.71
CA PRO A 190 -6.47 22.44 -0.57
C PRO A 190 -5.57 23.41 -1.36
N PRO A 191 -6.12 24.45 -2.02
CA PRO A 191 -5.36 25.37 -2.88
C PRO A 191 -4.14 26.01 -2.21
N GLU A 192 -4.18 26.19 -0.88
CA GLU A 192 -3.08 26.76 -0.11
C GLU A 192 -1.81 25.89 -0.12
N MET A 193 -1.94 24.60 -0.45
CA MET A 193 -0.80 23.70 -0.63
C MET A 193 -0.13 23.86 -2.01
N ALA A 194 -0.78 24.53 -2.97
CA ALA A 194 -0.25 24.67 -4.33
C ALA A 194 1.07 25.46 -4.40
N ASP A 195 1.31 26.34 -3.43
CA ASP A 195 2.52 27.18 -3.36
C ASP A 195 3.70 26.49 -2.65
N TRP A 196 3.50 25.29 -2.12
CA TRP A 196 4.50 24.57 -1.32
C TRP A 196 4.79 23.18 -1.89
N ASP A 197 5.99 22.69 -1.61
CA ASP A 197 6.17 21.24 -1.47
C ASP A 197 5.45 20.82 -0.18
N TYR A 198 4.69 19.74 -0.23
CA TYR A 198 3.94 19.24 0.93
C TYR A 198 3.96 17.72 0.98
N TYR A 199 3.52 17.20 2.11
CA TYR A 199 3.24 15.80 2.37
C TYR A 199 1.76 15.64 2.72
N PHE A 200 1.27 14.41 2.64
CA PHE A 200 0.11 13.99 3.43
C PHE A 200 0.64 13.13 4.57
N THR A 201 0.09 13.31 5.77
CA THR A 201 0.59 12.61 6.98
C THR A 201 -0.45 11.68 7.60
N THR A 202 -1.73 11.91 7.33
CA THR A 202 -2.81 11.13 7.94
C THR A 202 -3.99 11.08 6.99
N VAL A 203 -4.55 9.88 6.85
CA VAL A 203 -5.77 9.60 6.08
C VAL A 203 -6.69 8.76 6.97
N VAL A 204 -7.90 9.25 7.22
CA VAL A 204 -8.90 8.56 8.05
C VAL A 204 -10.27 8.72 7.44
N TRP A 205 -10.97 7.62 7.19
CA TRP A 205 -12.35 7.65 6.74
C TRP A 205 -13.28 8.15 7.85
N ARG A 206 -14.08 9.18 7.56
CA ARG A 206 -15.12 9.71 8.46
C ARG A 206 -16.40 8.88 8.36
N ASN A 207 -16.75 8.51 7.13
CA ASN A 207 -17.83 7.62 6.74
C ASN A 207 -17.46 6.99 5.38
N ASP A 208 -18.38 6.32 4.69
CA ASP A 208 -18.08 5.67 3.40
C ASP A 208 -17.83 6.63 2.22
N GLU A 209 -18.26 7.88 2.35
CA GLU A 209 -18.25 8.87 1.27
C GLU A 209 -17.29 10.03 1.53
N GLU A 210 -16.79 10.16 2.76
CA GLU A 210 -15.93 11.25 3.20
C GLU A 210 -14.68 10.74 3.91
N VAL A 211 -13.53 11.31 3.54
CA VAL A 211 -12.23 11.00 4.13
C VAL A 211 -11.56 12.27 4.63
N MET A 212 -11.02 12.22 5.84
CA MET A 212 -10.16 13.26 6.39
C MET A 212 -8.72 13.04 5.93
N VAL A 213 -8.11 14.07 5.36
CA VAL A 213 -6.68 14.09 4.99
C VAL A 213 -5.98 15.26 5.68
N THR A 214 -4.81 14.98 6.26
CA THR A 214 -3.92 16.01 6.80
C THR A 214 -2.78 16.27 5.82
N TRP A 215 -2.67 17.52 5.39
CA TRP A 215 -1.65 18.02 4.49
C TRP A 215 -0.67 18.87 5.28
N MET A 216 0.62 18.67 5.09
CA MET A 216 1.66 19.37 5.85
C MET A 216 2.70 19.93 4.89
N ASN A 217 3.05 21.20 5.06
CA ASN A 217 4.12 21.78 4.25
C ASN A 217 5.46 21.07 4.51
N ARG A 218 6.38 21.15 3.56
CA ARG A 218 7.67 20.44 3.63
C ARG A 218 8.50 20.79 4.86
N THR A 219 8.45 22.04 5.33
CA THR A 219 9.15 22.46 6.55
C THR A 219 8.50 21.97 7.84
N GLN A 220 7.32 21.34 7.74
CA GLN A 220 6.57 20.75 8.85
C GLN A 220 6.18 21.75 9.94
N THR A 221 5.90 22.99 9.54
CA THR A 221 5.51 24.08 10.44
C THR A 221 4.04 24.44 10.31
N PHE A 222 3.38 23.96 9.26
CA PHE A 222 1.99 24.28 8.97
C PHE A 222 1.27 23.05 8.42
N ALA A 223 0.09 22.77 8.96
CA ALA A 223 -0.76 21.68 8.54
C ALA A 223 -2.20 22.15 8.30
N ILE A 224 -2.84 21.57 7.29
CA ILE A 224 -4.26 21.74 7.00
C ILE A 224 -4.92 20.38 7.10
N HIS A 225 -6.00 20.31 7.89
CA HIS A 225 -6.92 19.19 7.85
C HIS A 225 -8.03 19.50 6.86
N THR A 226 -8.41 18.51 6.06
CA THR A 226 -9.54 18.63 5.13
C THR A 226 -10.42 17.40 5.18
N ILE A 227 -11.70 17.57 4.91
CA ILE A 227 -12.65 16.51 4.60
C ILE A 227 -12.87 16.50 3.09
N CYS A 228 -12.57 15.36 2.47
CA CYS A 228 -12.69 15.14 1.03
C CYS A 228 -13.90 14.27 0.72
N SER A 229 -14.77 14.71 -0.20
CA SER A 229 -15.83 13.85 -0.73
C SER A 229 -15.25 12.94 -1.82
N VAL A 230 -15.40 11.63 -1.67
CA VAL A 230 -14.85 10.66 -2.64
C VAL A 230 -15.66 10.58 -3.93
N SER A 231 -16.88 11.13 -3.93
CA SER A 231 -17.74 11.22 -5.12
C SER A 231 -17.21 12.19 -6.17
N ASN A 232 -16.52 13.25 -5.76
CA ASN A 232 -16.03 14.32 -6.64
C ASN A 232 -14.54 14.64 -6.43
N GLY A 233 -13.89 14.10 -5.41
CA GLY A 233 -12.47 14.28 -5.11
C GLY A 233 -12.11 15.62 -4.45
N VAL A 234 -13.09 16.49 -4.17
CA VAL A 234 -12.85 17.82 -3.62
C VAL A 234 -12.67 17.76 -2.11
N CYS A 235 -11.59 18.37 -1.62
CA CYS A 235 -11.27 18.49 -0.20
C CYS A 235 -11.57 19.90 0.32
N ASN A 236 -12.39 19.99 1.37
CA ASN A 236 -12.75 21.24 2.05
C ASN A 236 -12.18 21.25 3.48
N LYS A 237 -11.85 22.44 4.00
CA LYS A 237 -11.37 22.63 5.38
C LYS A 237 -12.49 22.43 6.40
#